data_AF-A2D9K5-F1
#
_entry.id   AF-A2D9K5-F1
#
_cell.length_a   1.000
_cell.length_b   1.000
_cell.length_c   1.000
_cell.angle_alpha   90.00
_cell.angle_beta   90.00
_cell.angle_gamma   90.00
#
_symmetry.space_group_name_H-M   'P 1'
#
loop_
_entity.id
_entity.type
_entity.pdbx_description
1 polymer ?
#
loop_
_entity_poly.entity_id
_entity_poly.type
_entity_poly.pdbx_seq_one_letter_code
_entity_poly.pdbx_strand_id
1 'polypeptide(L)'
;MDNPLIIKCIELVNKYEDNYLWKYFAENPKFFDSNNNGRISEKLISNLSQNKYNSAKNFKDDLIHYFNSLEQTQQMTDLEQNSLKYLRKQINSDISSIEPLSVQQWLELWPNLYNNLIDKISKSEILSNRPQLPTINNSNMPVAIDKSKLFSLKKLIIAGLDDNEKQIVFNLIKALEFPSEQDSASISIDLLNISSETYFALISYLKRVKSKKNSDILGSKR
;
A
#
# COMPACT_ATOMS: atom_id res chain seq x y z
N MET A 1 22.16 -2.53 7.85
CA MET A 1 21.80 -2.47 6.42
C MET A 1 20.47 -3.16 6.34
N ASP A 2 19.36 -2.43 6.31
CA ASP A 2 18.02 -3.03 6.29
C ASP A 2 17.22 -2.37 5.18
N ASN A 3 17.62 -2.59 3.92
CA ASN A 3 16.76 -2.26 2.79
C ASN A 3 15.75 -3.40 2.62
N PRO A 4 14.44 -3.19 2.91
CA PRO A 4 13.44 -4.25 2.86
C PRO A 4 13.31 -4.90 1.48
N LEU A 5 13.63 -4.15 0.41
CA LEU A 5 13.68 -4.68 -0.95
C LEU A 5 14.77 -5.75 -1.09
N ILE A 6 15.96 -5.47 -0.56
CA ILE A 6 17.12 -6.35 -0.67
C ILE A 6 16.86 -7.64 0.10
N ILE A 7 16.28 -7.54 1.31
CA ILE A 7 15.91 -8.71 2.11
C ILE A 7 14.94 -9.61 1.31
N LYS A 8 13.86 -9.04 0.77
CA LYS A 8 12.90 -9.79 -0.04
C LYS A 8 13.50 -10.40 -1.31
N CYS A 9 14.40 -9.69 -1.98
CA CYS A 9 15.10 -10.22 -3.15
C CYS A 9 16.05 -11.37 -2.78
N ILE A 10 16.76 -11.29 -1.64
CA ILE A 10 17.60 -12.39 -1.14
C ILE A 10 16.75 -13.61 -0.78
N GLU A 11 15.65 -13.42 -0.05
CA GLU A 11 14.70 -14.50 0.25
C GLU A 11 14.19 -15.18 -1.01
N LEU A 12 13.94 -14.39 -2.07
CA LEU A 12 13.49 -14.92 -3.35
C LEU A 12 14.59 -15.73 -4.07
N VAL A 13 15.84 -15.26 -4.04
CA VAL A 13 16.97 -16.03 -4.60
C VAL A 13 17.11 -17.36 -3.85
N ASN A 14 17.06 -17.36 -2.53
CA ASN A 14 17.16 -18.58 -1.72
C ASN A 14 16.01 -19.56 -2.04
N LYS A 15 14.78 -19.05 -2.17
CA LYS A 15 13.62 -19.86 -2.60
C LYS A 15 13.85 -20.52 -3.97
N TYR A 16 14.53 -19.83 -4.88
CA TYR A 16 14.87 -20.38 -6.19
C TYR A 16 16.02 -21.36 -6.14
N GLU A 17 17.02 -21.15 -5.29
CA GLU A 17 18.08 -22.15 -5.07
C GLU A 17 17.49 -23.48 -4.63
N ASP A 18 16.38 -23.52 -3.88
CA ASP A 18 15.71 -24.77 -3.51
C ASP A 18 14.84 -25.39 -4.64
N ASN A 19 14.64 -24.69 -5.76
CA ASN A 19 13.78 -25.14 -6.85
C ASN A 19 14.54 -26.03 -7.84
N TYR A 20 14.04 -27.26 -8.06
CA TYR A 20 14.67 -28.22 -8.97
C TYR A 20 14.81 -27.74 -10.43
N LEU A 21 13.83 -26.99 -10.95
CA LEU A 21 13.90 -26.41 -12.29
C LEU A 21 14.95 -25.30 -12.36
N TRP A 22 15.04 -24.49 -11.30
CA TRP A 22 16.08 -23.47 -11.20
C TRP A 22 17.46 -24.10 -11.21
N LYS A 23 17.72 -25.08 -10.33
CA LYS A 23 19.00 -25.81 -10.30
C LYS A 23 19.33 -26.41 -11.67
N TYR A 24 18.34 -27.00 -12.34
CA TYR A 24 18.52 -27.57 -13.67
C TYR A 24 19.01 -26.53 -14.69
N PHE A 25 18.50 -25.30 -14.70
CA PHE A 25 18.97 -24.28 -15.65
C PHE A 25 20.22 -23.54 -15.16
N ALA A 26 20.35 -23.35 -13.85
CA ALA A 26 21.43 -22.57 -13.23
C ALA A 26 22.75 -23.34 -13.14
N GLU A 27 22.70 -24.66 -12.94
CA GLU A 27 23.86 -25.51 -12.64
C GLU A 27 24.20 -26.49 -13.76
N ASN A 28 23.37 -26.62 -14.79
CA ASN A 28 23.63 -27.56 -15.88
C ASN A 28 24.66 -26.98 -16.87
N PRO A 29 25.81 -27.67 -17.07
CA PRO A 29 26.87 -27.20 -17.96
C PRO A 29 26.44 -26.97 -19.40
N LYS A 30 25.36 -27.62 -19.85
CA LYS A 30 24.74 -27.40 -21.18
C LYS A 30 24.40 -25.92 -21.43
N PHE A 31 24.10 -25.18 -20.36
CA PHE A 31 23.68 -23.78 -20.42
C PHE A 31 24.78 -22.79 -20.02
N PHE A 32 26.01 -23.27 -19.82
CA PHE A 32 27.16 -22.43 -19.49
C PHE A 32 27.77 -21.91 -20.80
N ASP A 33 27.61 -20.62 -21.06
CA ASP A 33 28.41 -19.91 -22.06
C ASP A 33 29.59 -19.23 -21.37
N SER A 34 30.60 -18.84 -22.15
CA SER A 34 31.72 -17.96 -21.80
C SER A 34 31.34 -16.71 -20.99
N ASN A 35 30.09 -16.24 -21.11
CA ASN A 35 29.53 -15.10 -20.36
C ASN A 35 28.67 -15.50 -19.14
N ASN A 36 28.27 -16.77 -19.02
CA ASN A 36 27.37 -17.30 -17.99
C ASN A 36 28.02 -18.48 -17.28
N ASN A 37 28.94 -18.15 -16.37
CA ASN A 37 29.54 -19.14 -15.46
C ASN A 37 28.52 -19.53 -14.38
N GLY A 38 27.57 -20.41 -14.71
CA GLY A 38 26.85 -21.39 -13.86
C GLY A 38 26.41 -21.05 -12.43
N ARG A 39 26.43 -19.78 -12.03
CA ARG A 39 26.27 -19.33 -10.65
C ARG A 39 25.55 -17.99 -10.63
N ILE A 40 24.41 -17.95 -11.34
CA ILE A 40 23.57 -16.75 -11.35
C ILE A 40 23.21 -16.31 -9.93
N SER A 41 22.92 -17.25 -9.01
CA SER A 41 22.57 -16.91 -7.64
C SER A 41 23.69 -16.13 -6.93
N GLU A 42 24.96 -16.56 -7.06
CA GLU A 42 26.10 -15.84 -6.49
C GLU A 42 26.26 -14.43 -7.09
N LYS A 43 26.05 -14.29 -8.40
CA LYS A 43 26.08 -12.99 -9.09
C LYS A 43 24.96 -12.07 -8.60
N LEU A 44 23.74 -12.59 -8.47
CA LEU A 44 22.58 -11.84 -7.97
C LEU A 44 22.79 -11.41 -6.52
N ILE A 45 23.24 -12.33 -5.66
CA ILE A 45 23.54 -12.05 -4.24
C ILE A 45 24.67 -11.02 -4.12
N SER A 46 25.72 -11.14 -4.93
CA SER A 46 26.81 -10.14 -4.96
C SER A 46 26.33 -8.77 -5.45
N ASN A 47 25.41 -8.72 -6.41
CA ASN A 47 24.86 -7.44 -6.88
C ASN A 47 23.89 -6.83 -5.85
N LEU A 48 23.12 -7.66 -5.14
CA LEU A 48 22.24 -7.26 -4.04
C LEU A 48 23.04 -6.69 -2.86
N SER A 49 24.13 -7.36 -2.44
CA SER A 49 24.99 -6.88 -1.35
C SER A 49 25.73 -5.58 -1.68
N GLN A 50 25.95 -5.31 -2.97
CA GLN A 50 26.53 -4.07 -3.49
C GLN A 50 25.51 -2.96 -3.74
N ASN A 51 24.22 -3.14 -3.37
CA ASN A 51 23.14 -2.19 -3.64
C ASN A 51 23.00 -1.81 -5.12
N LYS A 52 23.31 -2.70 -6.05
CA LYS A 52 23.21 -2.41 -7.50
C LYS A 52 21.77 -2.36 -8.02
N TYR A 53 20.82 -2.85 -7.24
CA TYR A 53 19.40 -2.86 -7.59
C TYR A 53 18.65 -1.71 -6.92
N ASN A 54 18.31 -0.70 -7.72
CA ASN A 54 17.52 0.45 -7.26
C ASN A 54 16.01 0.17 -7.20
N SER A 55 15.56 -0.96 -7.74
CA SER A 55 14.16 -1.38 -7.77
C SER A 55 14.04 -2.90 -7.95
N ALA A 56 12.90 -3.48 -7.56
CA ALA A 56 12.58 -4.88 -7.85
C ALA A 56 12.55 -5.17 -9.35
N LYS A 57 12.20 -4.17 -10.16
CA LYS A 57 12.22 -4.23 -11.62
C LYS A 57 13.64 -4.43 -12.17
N ASN A 58 14.64 -3.70 -11.66
CA ASN A 58 16.02 -3.88 -12.12
C ASN A 58 16.52 -5.30 -11.79
N PHE A 59 16.15 -5.81 -10.61
CA PHE A 59 16.47 -7.19 -10.21
C PHE A 59 15.77 -8.22 -11.12
N LYS A 60 14.49 -7.99 -11.44
CA LYS A 60 13.72 -8.80 -12.39
C LYS A 60 14.35 -8.83 -13.78
N ASP A 61 14.74 -7.67 -14.29
CA ASP A 61 15.26 -7.53 -15.65
C ASP A 61 16.57 -8.32 -15.79
N ASP A 62 17.45 -8.28 -14.79
CA ASP A 62 18.67 -9.10 -14.74
C ASP A 62 18.37 -10.61 -14.73
N LEU A 63 17.38 -11.02 -13.91
CA LEU A 63 16.91 -12.40 -13.81
C LEU A 63 16.33 -12.93 -15.13
N ILE A 64 15.45 -12.15 -15.75
CA ILE A 64 14.84 -12.49 -17.03
C ILE A 64 15.87 -12.49 -18.14
N HIS A 65 16.80 -11.53 -18.14
CA HIS A 65 17.88 -11.46 -19.11
C HIS A 65 18.73 -12.74 -19.08
N TYR A 66 19.08 -13.23 -17.88
CA TYR A 66 19.77 -14.51 -17.76
C TYR A 66 18.98 -15.66 -18.38
N PHE A 67 17.71 -15.84 -18.02
CA PHE A 67 16.93 -16.95 -18.56
C PHE A 67 16.68 -16.83 -20.07
N ASN A 68 16.53 -15.61 -20.59
CA ASN A 68 16.44 -15.39 -22.04
C ASN A 68 17.75 -15.70 -22.76
N SER A 69 18.91 -15.45 -22.13
CA SER A 69 20.21 -15.82 -22.71
C SER A 69 20.38 -17.34 -22.83
N LEU A 70 19.68 -18.14 -22.00
CA LEU A 70 19.70 -19.59 -22.14
C LEU A 70 18.99 -20.06 -23.42
N GLU A 71 17.94 -19.38 -23.87
CA GLU A 71 17.26 -19.73 -25.14
C GLU A 71 18.14 -19.51 -26.36
N GLN A 72 19.17 -18.67 -26.23
CA GLN A 72 20.12 -18.41 -27.31
C GLN A 72 21.19 -19.51 -27.42
N THR A 73 21.32 -20.37 -26.41
CA THR A 73 22.19 -21.56 -26.50
C THR A 73 21.49 -22.65 -27.34
N GLN A 74 22.15 -23.10 -28.42
CA GLN A 74 21.57 -24.05 -29.35
C GLN A 74 21.23 -25.39 -28.68
N GLN A 75 20.04 -25.92 -29.02
CA GLN A 75 19.48 -27.23 -28.65
C GLN A 75 18.72 -27.33 -27.31
N MET A 76 17.77 -26.43 -27.04
CA MET A 76 16.69 -26.72 -26.09
C MET A 76 15.61 -27.61 -26.72
N THR A 77 15.27 -28.69 -26.04
CA THR A 77 14.09 -29.52 -26.28
C THR A 77 12.80 -28.77 -25.95
N ASP A 78 11.67 -29.23 -26.47
CA ASP A 78 10.35 -28.64 -26.17
C ASP A 78 10.05 -28.65 -24.66
N LEU A 79 10.49 -29.69 -23.95
CA LEU A 79 10.33 -29.80 -22.49
C LEU A 79 11.14 -28.71 -21.77
N GLU A 80 12.39 -28.48 -22.18
CA GLU A 80 13.25 -27.43 -21.61
C GLU A 80 12.66 -26.04 -21.90
N GLN A 81 12.18 -25.78 -23.12
CA GLN A 81 11.54 -24.51 -23.47
C GLN A 81 10.28 -24.25 -22.63
N ASN A 82 9.43 -25.27 -22.47
CA ASN A 82 8.21 -25.14 -21.66
C ASN A 82 8.52 -24.97 -20.17
N SER A 83 9.54 -25.66 -19.67
CA SER A 83 10.01 -25.52 -18.29
C SER A 83 10.56 -24.12 -18.01
N LEU A 84 11.32 -23.56 -18.96
CA LEU A 84 11.85 -22.20 -18.87
C LEU A 84 10.76 -21.13 -18.96
N LYS A 85 9.75 -21.34 -19.79
CA LYS A 85 8.55 -20.47 -19.83
C LYS A 85 7.80 -20.49 -18.50
N TYR A 86 7.65 -21.67 -17.90
CA TYR A 86 7.04 -21.81 -16.57
C TYR A 86 7.84 -21.06 -15.51
N LEU A 87 9.17 -21.26 -15.47
CA LEU A 87 10.05 -20.58 -14.52
C LEU A 87 9.98 -19.05 -14.66
N ARG A 88 9.96 -18.52 -15.88
CA ARG A 88 9.77 -17.08 -16.14
C ARG A 88 8.42 -16.56 -15.65
N LYS A 89 7.34 -17.33 -15.83
CA LYS A 89 6.01 -16.96 -15.31
C LYS A 89 6.02 -16.90 -13.78
N GLN A 90 6.67 -17.86 -13.15
CA GLN A 90 6.84 -17.91 -11.70
C GLN A 90 7.65 -16.71 -11.18
N ILE A 91 8.78 -16.40 -11.83
CA ILE A 91 9.61 -15.22 -11.51
C ILE A 91 8.82 -13.91 -11.63
N ASN A 92 8.07 -13.75 -12.71
CA ASN A 92 7.20 -12.58 -12.87
C ASN A 92 6.19 -12.45 -11.73
N SER A 93 5.54 -13.55 -11.36
CA SER A 93 4.55 -13.56 -10.28
C SER A 93 5.16 -13.25 -8.92
N ASP A 94 6.29 -13.88 -8.60
CA ASP A 94 6.96 -13.70 -7.31
C ASP A 94 7.52 -12.28 -7.17
N ILE A 95 8.09 -11.68 -8.22
CA ILE A 95 8.61 -10.31 -8.14
C ILE A 95 7.50 -9.27 -8.06
N SER A 96 6.37 -9.48 -8.74
CA SER A 96 5.19 -8.63 -8.55
C SER A 96 4.65 -8.65 -7.12
N SER A 97 4.99 -9.65 -6.31
CA SER A 97 4.68 -9.69 -4.88
C SER A 97 5.68 -8.93 -3.99
N ILE A 98 6.88 -8.65 -4.52
CA ILE A 98 7.92 -7.87 -3.85
C ILE A 98 7.72 -6.37 -4.08
N GLU A 99 7.24 -6.00 -5.27
CA GLU A 99 6.95 -4.61 -5.58
C GLU A 99 5.91 -4.06 -4.58
N PRO A 100 6.19 -2.91 -3.95
CA PRO A 100 5.14 -2.24 -3.20
C PRO A 100 4.01 -1.93 -4.18
N LEU A 101 2.79 -2.31 -3.81
CA LEU A 101 1.60 -1.94 -4.55
C LEU A 101 1.67 -0.43 -4.83
N SER A 102 1.39 -0.04 -6.07
CA SER A 102 1.28 1.38 -6.40
C SER A 102 0.21 2.02 -5.51
N VAL A 103 0.27 3.34 -5.33
CA VAL A 103 -0.76 4.08 -4.58
C VAL A 103 -2.17 3.71 -5.09
N GLN A 104 -2.31 3.55 -6.40
CA GLN A 104 -3.58 3.19 -7.04
C GLN A 104 -4.02 1.76 -6.70
N GLN A 105 -3.11 0.79 -6.72
CA GLN A 105 -3.40 -0.59 -6.30
C GLN A 105 -3.73 -0.68 -4.80
N TRP A 106 -3.06 0.13 -3.97
CA TRP A 106 -3.40 0.27 -2.55
C TRP A 106 -4.81 0.82 -2.36
N LEU A 107 -5.18 1.86 -3.11
CA LEU A 107 -6.51 2.44 -3.07
C LEU A 107 -7.59 1.45 -3.51
N GLU A 108 -7.30 0.56 -4.46
CA GLU A 108 -8.21 -0.49 -4.91
C GLU A 108 -8.37 -1.63 -3.88
N LEU A 109 -7.29 -2.00 -3.19
CA LEU A 109 -7.28 -3.10 -2.22
C LEU A 109 -7.72 -2.69 -0.81
N TRP A 110 -7.54 -1.41 -0.46
CA TRP A 110 -7.81 -0.89 0.88
C TRP A 110 -9.26 -1.09 1.34
N PRO A 111 -10.30 -0.78 0.53
CA PRO A 111 -11.69 -1.03 0.90
C PRO A 111 -11.98 -2.49 1.29
N ASN A 112 -11.45 -3.45 0.52
CA ASN A 112 -11.61 -4.88 0.79
C ASN A 112 -10.90 -5.32 2.07
N LEU A 113 -9.64 -4.90 2.25
CA LEU A 113 -8.87 -5.20 3.45
C LEU A 113 -9.54 -4.59 4.69
N TYR A 114 -10.00 -3.35 4.59
CA TYR A 114 -10.72 -2.66 5.64
C TYR A 114 -12.02 -3.38 6.00
N ASN A 115 -12.85 -3.74 5.01
CA ASN A 115 -14.10 -4.48 5.27
C ASN A 115 -13.85 -5.85 5.90
N ASN A 116 -12.82 -6.57 5.45
CA ASN A 116 -12.43 -7.85 6.06
C ASN A 116 -11.95 -7.68 7.50
N LEU A 117 -11.24 -6.58 7.80
CA LEU A 117 -10.85 -6.24 9.16
C LEU A 117 -12.06 -5.89 10.02
N ILE A 118 -12.98 -5.05 9.51
CA ILE A 118 -14.22 -4.70 10.20
C ILE A 118 -15.06 -5.95 10.48
N ASP A 119 -15.19 -6.86 9.52
CA ASP A 119 -15.93 -8.12 9.66
C ASP A 119 -15.29 -9.04 10.71
N LYS A 120 -13.96 -9.14 10.76
CA LYS A 120 -13.26 -9.90 11.81
C LYS A 120 -13.42 -9.27 13.19
N ILE A 121 -13.39 -7.94 13.26
CA ILE A 121 -13.54 -7.16 14.48
C ILE A 121 -14.98 -7.26 15.01
N SER A 122 -15.99 -7.17 14.14
CA SER A 122 -17.41 -7.27 14.47
C SER A 122 -17.80 -8.68 14.93
N LYS A 123 -17.13 -9.72 14.40
CA LYS A 123 -17.27 -11.11 14.84
C LYS A 123 -16.52 -11.44 16.14
N SER A 124 -15.67 -10.54 16.64
CA SER A 124 -14.99 -10.75 17.91
C SER A 124 -15.91 -10.39 19.09
N GLU A 125 -16.06 -11.30 20.05
CA GLU A 125 -16.90 -11.12 21.26
C GLU A 125 -16.45 -9.97 22.17
N ILE A 126 -15.24 -9.45 21.96
CA ILE A 126 -14.65 -8.38 22.77
C ILE A 126 -15.30 -7.01 22.46
N LEU A 127 -15.99 -6.86 21.33
CA LEU A 127 -16.45 -5.57 20.80
C LEU A 127 -17.96 -5.44 20.62
N SER A 128 -18.74 -6.38 21.15
CA SER A 128 -20.22 -6.47 21.01
C SER A 128 -21.00 -5.21 21.44
N ASN A 129 -20.36 -4.28 22.17
CA ASN A 129 -20.99 -3.08 22.73
C ASN A 129 -20.45 -1.73 22.17
N ARG A 130 -19.71 -1.73 21.05
CA ARG A 130 -19.22 -0.47 20.42
C ARG A 130 -19.98 -0.13 19.13
N PRO A 131 -20.14 1.17 18.79
CA PRO A 131 -20.89 1.59 17.60
C PRO A 131 -20.34 0.92 16.34
N GLN A 132 -21.25 0.47 15.47
CA GLN A 132 -20.92 -0.19 14.20
C GLN A 132 -19.84 0.59 13.45
N LEU A 133 -18.70 -0.05 13.20
CA LEU A 133 -17.66 0.51 12.37
C LEU A 133 -18.19 0.59 10.93
N PRO A 134 -18.08 1.75 10.27
CA PRO A 134 -18.61 1.92 8.92
C PRO A 134 -17.92 0.94 7.97
N THR A 135 -18.65 0.34 7.02
CA THR A 135 -18.09 -0.44 5.92
C THR A 135 -17.86 0.46 4.70
N ILE A 136 -16.77 0.25 3.97
CA ILE A 136 -16.48 1.00 2.73
C ILE A 136 -17.04 0.18 1.57
N ASN A 137 -18.11 0.63 0.92
CA ASN A 137 -18.60 -0.06 -0.28
C ASN A 137 -17.64 0.21 -1.45
N ASN A 138 -17.21 -0.86 -2.15
CA ASN A 138 -16.28 -0.84 -3.29
C ASN A 138 -16.82 -0.15 -4.56
N SER A 139 -17.99 0.48 -4.51
CA SER A 139 -18.49 1.29 -5.60
C SER A 139 -17.97 2.70 -5.40
N ASN A 140 -17.10 3.18 -6.30
CA ASN A 140 -16.71 4.59 -6.42
C ASN A 140 -17.94 5.48 -6.59
N MET A 141 -18.56 5.83 -5.47
CA MET A 141 -19.49 6.93 -5.32
C MET A 141 -19.07 7.62 -4.03
N PRO A 142 -18.82 8.94 -4.05
CA PRO A 142 -18.84 9.69 -2.81
C PRO A 142 -20.16 9.35 -2.11
N VAL A 143 -20.09 8.84 -0.89
CA VAL A 143 -21.31 8.59 -0.10
C VAL A 143 -22.03 9.93 -0.07
N ALA A 144 -23.12 10.06 -0.82
CA ALA A 144 -23.84 11.32 -0.91
C ALA A 144 -24.23 11.71 0.51
N ILE A 145 -23.53 12.69 1.08
CA ILE A 145 -23.78 13.10 2.45
C ILE A 145 -25.09 13.84 2.40
N ASP A 146 -26.07 13.30 3.12
CA ASP A 146 -27.33 13.99 3.31
C ASP A 146 -27.08 15.42 3.80
N LYS A 147 -27.69 16.41 3.13
CA LYS A 147 -27.60 17.82 3.49
C LYS A 147 -27.93 18.04 4.97
N SER A 148 -28.83 17.24 5.55
CA SER A 148 -29.15 17.30 6.99
C SER A 148 -27.92 17.08 7.90
N LYS A 149 -27.01 16.19 7.50
CA LYS A 149 -25.76 15.90 8.22
C LYS A 149 -24.75 17.03 8.07
N LEU A 150 -24.68 17.66 6.90
CA LEU A 150 -23.84 18.84 6.65
C LEU A 150 -24.34 20.06 7.45
N PHE A 151 -25.66 20.27 7.52
CA PHE A 151 -26.25 21.29 8.38
C PHE A 151 -25.93 21.07 9.87
N SER A 152 -26.00 19.81 10.32
CA SER A 152 -25.67 19.46 11.70
C SER A 152 -24.18 19.70 12.00
N LEU A 153 -23.30 19.37 11.07
CA LEU A 153 -21.87 19.65 11.17
C LEU A 153 -21.59 21.15 11.25
N LYS A 154 -22.21 21.96 10.39
CA LYS A 154 -22.08 23.42 10.40
C LYS A 154 -22.49 24.01 11.74
N LYS A 155 -23.62 23.57 12.32
CA LYS A 155 -24.06 24.01 13.65
C LYS A 155 -23.05 23.64 14.73
N LEU A 156 -22.48 22.42 14.69
CA LEU A 156 -21.48 21.97 15.65
C LEU A 156 -20.19 22.78 15.59
N ILE A 157 -19.73 23.15 14.39
CA ILE A 157 -18.52 23.98 14.22
C ILE A 157 -18.76 25.41 14.73
N ILE A 158 -19.91 26.01 14.39
CA ILE A 158 -20.22 27.40 14.77
C ILE A 158 -20.38 27.54 16.29
N ALA A 159 -21.16 26.64 16.91
CA ALA A 159 -21.56 26.77 18.31
C ALA A 159 -20.70 25.97 19.29
N GLY A 160 -20.00 24.92 18.82
CA GLY A 160 -19.34 23.94 19.70
C GLY A 160 -17.83 24.09 19.84
N LEU A 161 -17.21 24.99 19.06
CA LEU A 161 -15.76 25.17 19.00
C LEU A 161 -15.34 26.58 19.42
N ASP A 162 -14.19 26.67 20.10
CA ASP A 162 -13.49 27.95 20.34
C ASP A 162 -12.72 28.42 19.08
N ASP A 163 -12.14 29.61 19.14
CA ASP A 163 -11.51 30.24 17.96
C ASP A 163 -10.27 29.47 17.47
N ASN A 164 -9.51 28.85 18.38
CA ASN A 164 -8.37 28.02 18.01
C ASN A 164 -8.82 26.72 17.33
N GLU A 165 -9.84 26.07 17.88
CA GLU A 165 -10.45 24.87 17.33
C GLU A 165 -11.08 25.14 15.95
N LYS A 166 -11.71 26.30 15.77
CA LYS A 166 -12.24 26.76 14.48
C LYS A 166 -11.14 26.98 13.47
N GLN A 167 -10.01 27.55 13.87
CA GLN A 167 -8.86 27.74 12.98
C GLN A 167 -8.28 26.39 12.51
N ILE A 168 -8.19 25.40 13.40
CA ILE A 168 -7.75 24.05 13.04
C ILE A 168 -8.73 23.41 12.05
N VAL A 169 -10.03 23.53 12.28
CA VAL A 169 -11.07 23.06 11.36
C VAL A 169 -10.95 23.75 9.99
N PHE A 170 -10.74 25.05 9.97
CA PHE A 170 -10.56 25.82 8.73
C PHE A 170 -9.32 25.35 7.95
N ASN A 171 -8.18 25.18 8.64
CA ASN A 171 -6.95 24.69 8.03
C ASN A 171 -7.10 23.25 7.51
N LEU A 172 -7.85 22.40 8.22
CA LEU A 172 -8.12 21.03 7.80
C LEU A 172 -8.96 21.01 6.51
N ILE A 173 -10.00 21.83 6.43
CA ILE A 173 -10.82 21.93 5.21
C ILE A 173 -9.98 22.48 4.06
N LYS A 174 -9.18 23.51 4.30
CA LYS A 174 -8.29 24.09 3.29
C LYS A 174 -7.30 23.05 2.75
N ALA A 175 -6.70 22.24 3.61
CA ALA A 175 -5.76 21.20 3.21
C ALA A 175 -6.40 20.07 2.38
N LEU A 176 -7.67 19.74 2.66
CA LEU A 176 -8.36 18.62 2.02
C LEU A 176 -9.11 19.02 0.74
N GLU A 177 -9.75 20.19 0.72
CA GLU A 177 -10.54 20.67 -0.43
C GLU A 177 -9.72 21.54 -1.39
N PHE A 178 -8.72 22.26 -0.88
CA PHE A 178 -7.95 23.25 -1.65
C PHE A 178 -6.43 23.05 -1.48
N PRO A 179 -5.90 21.84 -1.75
CA PRO A 179 -4.50 21.49 -1.45
C PRO A 179 -3.47 22.38 -2.19
N SER A 180 -3.86 22.96 -3.33
CA SER A 180 -3.02 23.85 -4.15
C SER A 180 -3.06 25.34 -3.73
N GLU A 181 -3.94 25.73 -2.82
CA GLU A 181 -4.19 27.16 -2.49
C GLU A 181 -3.75 27.53 -1.08
N GLN A 182 -2.63 26.99 -0.60
CA GLN A 182 -2.17 27.14 0.80
C GLN A 182 -2.02 28.59 1.27
N ASP A 183 -1.82 29.57 0.37
CA ASP A 183 -1.55 30.97 0.71
C ASP A 183 -2.71 31.96 0.49
N SER A 184 -3.88 31.53 0.01
CA SER A 184 -5.01 32.45 -0.18
C SER A 184 -5.70 32.78 1.16
N ALA A 185 -5.68 34.06 1.54
CA ALA A 185 -6.27 34.57 2.79
C ALA A 185 -7.80 34.71 2.75
N SER A 186 -8.44 34.45 1.60
CA SER A 186 -9.85 34.77 1.35
C SER A 186 -10.65 33.60 0.76
N ILE A 187 -10.38 32.36 1.15
CA ILE A 187 -11.21 31.22 0.72
C ILE A 187 -12.54 31.27 1.47
N SER A 188 -13.63 31.52 0.75
CA SER A 188 -14.98 31.32 1.28
C SER A 188 -15.30 29.83 1.30
N ILE A 189 -15.22 29.21 2.47
CA ILE A 189 -15.53 27.79 2.63
C ILE A 189 -17.04 27.58 2.68
N ASP A 190 -17.59 26.88 1.68
CA ASP A 190 -18.96 26.41 1.72
C ASP A 190 -19.05 25.02 2.39
N LEU A 191 -19.35 25.03 3.70
CA LEU A 191 -19.53 23.83 4.51
C LEU A 191 -20.68 22.91 4.05
N LEU A 192 -21.54 23.36 3.13
CA LEU A 192 -22.63 22.55 2.58
C LEU A 192 -22.24 21.78 1.31
N ASN A 193 -21.03 21.99 0.78
CA ASN A 193 -20.54 21.39 -0.45
C ASN A 193 -19.14 20.76 -0.30
N ILE A 194 -18.81 20.28 0.90
CA ILE A 194 -17.53 19.58 1.18
C ILE A 194 -17.56 18.12 0.71
N SER A 195 -16.39 17.58 0.38
CA SER A 195 -16.21 16.16 0.03
C SER A 195 -16.55 15.21 1.19
N SER A 196 -16.72 13.93 0.85
CA SER A 196 -16.99 12.89 1.85
C SER A 196 -15.82 12.71 2.80
N GLU A 197 -14.62 12.78 2.27
CA GLU A 197 -13.34 12.69 2.96
C GLU A 197 -13.20 13.79 4.00
N THR A 198 -13.46 15.04 3.61
CA THR A 198 -13.42 16.20 4.52
C THR A 198 -14.48 16.10 5.60
N TYR A 199 -15.69 15.67 5.27
CA TYR A 199 -16.75 15.46 6.26
C TYR A 199 -16.34 14.44 7.33
N PHE A 200 -15.81 13.27 6.92
CA PHE A 200 -15.40 12.23 7.87
C PHE A 200 -14.19 12.66 8.71
N ALA A 201 -13.24 13.40 8.11
CA ALA A 201 -12.12 13.99 8.83
C ALA A 201 -12.60 14.97 9.91
N LEU A 202 -13.55 15.86 9.58
CA LEU A 202 -14.13 16.82 10.51
C LEU A 202 -14.89 16.13 11.64
N ILE A 203 -15.73 15.15 11.34
CA ILE A 203 -16.48 14.41 12.37
C ILE A 203 -15.52 13.69 13.34
N SER A 204 -14.43 13.12 12.81
CA SER A 204 -13.42 12.45 13.63
C SER A 204 -12.69 13.42 14.55
N TYR A 205 -12.30 14.58 14.04
CA TYR A 205 -11.72 15.66 14.83
C TYR A 205 -12.67 16.14 15.93
N LEU A 206 -13.93 16.44 15.59
CA LEU A 206 -14.93 16.92 16.55
C LEU A 206 -15.21 15.91 17.67
N LYS A 207 -15.24 14.60 17.36
CA LYS A 207 -15.37 13.54 18.37
C LYS A 207 -14.19 13.54 19.35
N ARG A 208 -12.97 13.71 18.84
CA ARG A 208 -11.76 13.79 19.68
C ARG A 208 -11.78 15.01 20.59
N VAL A 209 -12.16 16.18 20.07
CA VAL A 209 -12.27 17.43 20.83
C VAL A 209 -13.30 17.28 21.97
N LYS A 210 -14.50 16.75 21.67
CA LYS A 210 -15.53 16.49 22.69
C LYS A 210 -15.06 15.49 23.75
N SER A 211 -14.37 14.42 23.34
CA SER A 211 -13.82 13.44 24.28
C SER A 211 -12.81 14.08 25.24
N LYS A 212 -11.97 14.99 24.74
CA LYS A 212 -10.97 15.70 25.56
C LYS A 212 -11.64 16.67 26.56
N LYS A 213 -12.63 17.45 26.12
CA LYS A 213 -13.38 18.33 27.02
C LYS A 213 -14.08 17.53 28.14
N ASN A 214 -14.66 16.38 27.82
CA ASN A 214 -15.28 15.52 28.84
C ASN A 214 -14.27 14.91 29.82
N SER A 215 -13.05 14.55 29.38
CA SER A 215 -12.00 14.06 30.28
C SER A 215 -11.44 15.17 31.18
N ASP A 216 -11.30 16.39 30.65
CA ASP A 216 -10.76 17.52 31.41
C ASP A 216 -11.76 17.99 32.50
N ILE A 217 -13.07 17.91 32.23
CA ILE A 217 -14.13 18.18 33.23
C ILE A 217 -14.15 17.13 34.35
N LEU A 218 -13.88 15.86 34.03
CA LEU A 218 -13.81 14.78 35.03
C LEU A 218 -12.50 14.79 35.85
N GLY A 219 -11.40 15.29 35.28
CA GLY A 219 -10.10 15.43 35.96
C GLY A 219 -9.97 16.68 36.85
N SER A 220 -10.87 17.66 36.71
CA SER A 220 -10.86 18.93 37.43
C SER A 220 -11.54 18.88 38.82
N LYS A 221 -12.18 17.75 39.18
CA LYS A 221 -12.68 17.49 40.55
C LYS A 221 -11.74 16.55 41.31
N ARG A 222 -10.55 17.02 41.68
CA ARG A 222 -9.73 16.45 42.75
C ARG A 222 -9.03 17.55 43.52
#